data_AF-A0A218XNW0-F1
#
_entry.id   AF-A0A218XNW0-F1
#
_cell.length_a   1.000
_cell.length_b   1.000
_cell.length_c   1.000
_cell.angle_alpha   90.00
_cell.angle_beta   90.00
_cell.angle_gamma   90.00
#
_symmetry.space_group_name_H-M   'P 1'
#
loop_
_entity.id
_entity.type
_entity.pdbx_description
1 polymer ?
#
loop_
_entity_poly.entity_id
_entity_poly.type
_entity_poly.pdbx_seq_one_letter_code
_entity_poly.pdbx_strand_id
1 'polypeptide(L)'
;MSETRSPLPLLFRRHSSGEMKNLASVSSSLLPAFGTVVNENYLQLKKYVIAPYDRRYRIWQTFLVVLVVYSAWASPFELAFRKVSTGPLMIMDLVVDGFFAVDIVLTFFVAYLDKSTYLLVDDRKKIAARYLAKVWFPMDVASTLPFQTIYRIFTGKRDKGDVFGFLNLLRLWRLRRVSELFSRLEKDTRFSYFWTRCCKLICVTLFAVHSAGCFYFWLATHHKKAENTWIGSQVSGFEDRSIWLGYTYSMYWSIVTLATVGYGDLHAVNTGEKIFNMIYMLFNIGLTAYLIGNMTNLIVHSAIRTFAMRDAINEILRYASKNRLPEGLKEQMLAHMQLKFKTAELQQEEVLEDLPKAIRTSIAQHLFRNRVENAYLFKGVSVDLIVQLVAEMKAEYFPPKVEIILQNEIPTDFYIIVSGAVQLTKLGSSEMVGEIGVIFNIPQPFTYLKGLKQEVVEEIAFLTETLGDIDIERMLSNEEQQHDGNISGNEDGNGKSCFRLNYTKPLNAWHLQAC
;
A
#
# COMPACT_ATOMS: atom_id res chain seq x y z
N MET A 1 -53.46 32.92 -37.18
CA MET A 1 -52.54 32.33 -38.17
C MET A 1 -51.18 32.97 -38.00
N SER A 2 -50.12 32.21 -38.26
CA SER A 2 -48.69 32.54 -38.14
C SER A 2 -48.10 32.42 -36.74
N GLU A 3 -46.89 31.91 -36.52
CA GLU A 3 -46.05 30.92 -37.22
C GLU A 3 -44.88 30.69 -36.26
N THR A 4 -44.49 29.43 -36.06
CA THR A 4 -43.29 29.03 -35.32
C THR A 4 -42.02 29.32 -36.13
N ARG A 5 -41.07 30.07 -35.58
CA ARG A 5 -39.63 29.95 -35.94
C ARG A 5 -38.72 30.15 -34.72
N SER A 6 -37.81 29.20 -34.57
CA SER A 6 -36.69 29.16 -33.63
C SER A 6 -35.53 30.08 -34.06
N PRO A 7 -34.63 30.43 -33.13
CA PRO A 7 -33.23 30.69 -33.50
C PRO A 7 -32.25 29.81 -32.71
N LEU A 8 -31.50 29.01 -33.50
CA LEU A 8 -30.08 28.65 -33.44
C LEU A 8 -29.36 28.43 -32.07
N PRO A 9 -28.65 27.30 -31.89
CA PRO A 9 -27.76 27.10 -30.76
C PRO A 9 -26.41 27.80 -30.97
N LEU A 10 -26.04 28.67 -30.03
CA LEU A 10 -24.72 29.27 -29.97
C LEU A 10 -23.70 28.24 -29.47
N LEU A 11 -22.73 27.95 -30.33
CA LEU A 11 -21.49 27.23 -30.07
C LEU A 11 -20.78 27.81 -28.83
N PHE A 12 -20.57 26.99 -27.80
CA PHE A 12 -19.54 27.26 -26.80
C PHE A 12 -18.34 26.32 -26.98
N ARG A 13 -17.25 26.98 -27.35
CA ARG A 13 -15.90 26.51 -27.63
C ARG A 13 -15.32 25.73 -26.44
N ARG A 14 -15.02 24.44 -26.62
CA ARG A 14 -14.28 23.64 -25.64
C ARG A 14 -12.80 23.97 -25.75
N HIS A 15 -12.30 24.80 -24.84
CA HIS A 15 -10.86 25.01 -24.68
C HIS A 15 -10.26 23.81 -23.95
N SER A 16 -9.24 23.22 -24.58
CA SER A 16 -8.35 22.22 -24.00
C SER A 16 -7.30 22.91 -23.10
N SER A 17 -6.75 22.10 -22.19
CA SER A 17 -5.63 22.32 -21.27
C SER A 17 -5.96 22.98 -19.92
N GLY A 18 -5.66 22.25 -18.84
CA GLY A 18 -5.75 22.74 -17.47
C GLY A 18 -5.82 21.62 -16.43
N GLU A 19 -4.67 21.01 -16.15
CA GLU A 19 -4.34 20.30 -14.90
C GLU A 19 -5.28 19.16 -14.41
N MET A 20 -4.85 17.91 -14.58
CA MET A 20 -5.26 16.81 -13.69
C MET A 20 -4.73 17.09 -12.28
N LYS A 21 -5.48 17.84 -11.48
CA LYS A 21 -5.23 17.98 -10.04
C LYS A 21 -5.72 16.71 -9.34
N ASN A 22 -4.76 15.86 -8.95
CA ASN A 22 -4.77 15.01 -7.76
C ASN A 22 -6.12 14.37 -7.37
N LEU A 23 -6.65 13.47 -8.20
CA LEU A 23 -7.74 12.55 -7.81
C LEU A 23 -7.24 11.37 -6.93
N ALA A 24 -5.92 11.21 -6.78
CA ALA A 24 -5.31 10.09 -6.06
C ALA A 24 -5.38 10.19 -4.51
N SER A 25 -6.02 11.23 -3.94
CA SER A 25 -6.19 11.32 -2.47
C SER A 25 -7.60 10.94 -1.98
N VAL A 26 -8.46 10.41 -2.84
CA VAL A 26 -9.79 9.95 -2.41
C VAL A 26 -9.62 8.57 -1.75
N SER A 27 -9.59 8.61 -0.41
CA SER A 27 -9.61 7.45 0.47
C SER A 27 -10.65 6.42 0.01
N SER A 28 -10.24 5.15 0.00
CA SER A 28 -10.93 3.90 -0.37
C SER A 28 -12.26 3.58 0.33
N SER A 29 -13.02 4.59 0.77
CA SER A 29 -14.28 4.43 1.52
C SER A 29 -15.49 5.11 0.89
N LEU A 30 -15.35 5.68 -0.32
CA LEU A 30 -16.41 6.38 -1.05
C LEU A 30 -16.73 5.65 -2.36
N LEU A 31 -17.31 4.46 -2.28
CA LEU A 31 -18.06 3.90 -3.41
C LEU A 31 -19.55 3.98 -3.06
N PRO A 32 -20.31 4.90 -3.69
CA PRO A 32 -21.76 4.87 -3.61
C PRO A 32 -22.30 3.56 -4.19
N ALA A 33 -23.49 3.14 -3.76
CA ALA A 33 -24.22 2.08 -4.44
C ALA A 33 -24.41 2.44 -5.94
N PHE A 34 -24.19 1.45 -6.81
CA PHE A 34 -24.36 1.57 -8.26
C PHE A 34 -25.68 2.28 -8.61
N GLY A 35 -25.62 3.30 -9.46
CA GLY A 35 -26.79 4.03 -9.96
C GLY A 35 -27.14 5.33 -9.22
N THR A 36 -26.40 5.71 -8.17
CA THR A 36 -26.54 7.05 -7.58
C THR A 36 -25.71 8.06 -8.36
N VAL A 37 -26.38 8.93 -9.13
CA VAL A 37 -25.73 10.05 -9.81
C VAL A 37 -25.16 10.98 -8.73
N VAL A 38 -23.85 10.89 -8.49
CA VAL A 38 -23.14 11.80 -7.58
C VAL A 38 -23.05 13.15 -8.27
N ASN A 39 -24.05 13.99 -8.00
CA ASN A 39 -24.01 15.39 -8.38
C ASN A 39 -22.86 16.05 -7.58
N GLU A 40 -21.90 16.70 -8.24
CA GLU A 40 -20.71 17.31 -7.60
C GLU A 40 -21.05 18.35 -6.51
N ASN A 41 -22.33 18.73 -6.39
CA ASN A 41 -22.85 19.67 -5.40
C ASN A 41 -23.12 19.05 -3.99
N TYR A 42 -22.92 17.75 -3.77
CA TYR A 42 -23.22 17.09 -2.47
C TYR A 42 -22.18 17.30 -1.35
N LEU A 43 -21.08 18.00 -1.61
CA LEU A 43 -20.09 18.37 -0.58
C LEU A 43 -20.39 19.71 0.11
N GLN A 44 -21.58 20.29 -0.06
CA GLN A 44 -22.01 21.41 0.77
C GLN A 44 -22.50 20.90 2.13
N LEU A 45 -21.55 20.62 3.03
CA LEU A 45 -21.86 20.37 4.44
C LEU A 45 -22.71 21.52 5.00
N LYS A 46 -23.69 21.21 5.85
CA LYS A 46 -24.42 22.23 6.61
C LYS A 46 -23.46 23.20 7.31
N LYS A 47 -23.83 24.49 7.32
CA LYS A 47 -23.06 25.57 7.94
C LYS A 47 -22.66 25.18 9.38
N TYR A 48 -21.39 25.36 9.72
CA TYR A 48 -20.77 24.99 11.02
C TYR A 48 -20.65 23.48 11.32
N VAL A 49 -20.55 22.62 10.30
CA VAL A 49 -20.12 21.22 10.45
C VAL A 49 -18.77 21.05 9.77
N ILE A 50 -17.82 20.44 10.47
CA ILE A 50 -16.45 20.22 9.98
C ILE A 50 -16.38 18.85 9.31
N ALA A 51 -15.80 18.78 8.12
CA ALA A 51 -15.59 17.51 7.45
C ALA A 51 -14.41 16.77 8.12
N PRO A 52 -14.52 15.46 8.39
CA PRO A 52 -13.46 14.70 9.05
C PRO A 52 -12.16 14.63 8.23
N TYR A 53 -12.24 14.87 6.91
CA TYR A 53 -11.11 14.87 5.98
C TYR A 53 -10.49 16.25 5.77
N ASP A 54 -10.99 17.29 6.44
CA ASP A 54 -10.45 18.64 6.31
C ASP A 54 -8.98 18.70 6.76
N ARG A 55 -8.14 19.37 5.95
CA ARG A 55 -6.71 19.54 6.25
C ARG A 55 -6.49 20.19 7.62
N ARG A 56 -7.29 21.20 7.97
CA ARG A 56 -7.20 21.91 9.27
C ARG A 56 -7.52 20.98 10.43
N TYR A 57 -8.58 20.18 10.30
CA TYR A 57 -8.96 19.23 11.33
C TYR A 57 -7.93 18.10 11.48
N ARG A 58 -7.33 17.63 10.39
CA ARG A 58 -6.20 16.68 10.46
C ARG A 58 -4.99 17.27 11.20
N ILE A 59 -4.61 18.51 10.91
CA ILE A 59 -3.51 19.18 11.62
C ILE A 59 -3.82 19.30 13.11
N TRP A 60 -5.06 19.67 13.46
CA TRP A 60 -5.54 19.69 14.85
C TRP A 60 -5.44 18.32 15.52
N GLN A 61 -5.89 17.25 14.86
CA GLN A 61 -5.79 15.88 15.40
C GLN A 61 -4.32 15.45 15.59
N THR A 62 -3.43 15.75 14.64
CA THR A 62 -1.99 15.47 14.79
C THR A 62 -1.38 16.25 15.94
N PHE A 63 -1.75 17.52 16.11
CA PHE A 63 -1.31 18.33 17.24
C PHE A 63 -1.77 17.74 18.58
N LEU A 64 -3.04 17.30 18.68
CA LEU A 64 -3.54 16.64 19.90
C LEU A 64 -2.78 15.36 20.22
N VAL A 65 -2.37 14.57 19.21
CA VAL A 65 -1.56 13.37 19.45
C VAL A 65 -0.25 13.73 20.16
N VAL A 66 0.41 14.82 19.77
CA VAL A 66 1.64 15.28 20.44
C VAL A 66 1.36 15.61 21.91
N LEU A 67 0.23 16.28 22.20
CA LEU A 67 -0.19 16.55 23.58
C LEU A 67 -0.52 15.26 24.36
N VAL A 68 -1.08 14.24 23.71
CA VAL A 68 -1.33 12.93 24.33
C VAL A 68 -0.01 12.26 24.71
N VAL A 69 1.01 12.30 23.85
CA VAL A 69 2.32 11.71 24.15
C VAL A 69 2.95 12.40 25.37
N TYR A 70 2.91 13.74 25.43
CA TYR A 70 3.33 14.49 26.61
C TYR A 70 2.55 14.05 27.85
N SER A 71 1.21 14.06 27.80
CA SER A 71 0.36 13.74 28.95
C SER A 71 0.53 12.29 29.43
N ALA A 72 0.75 11.35 28.50
CA ALA A 72 1.00 9.96 28.82
C ALA A 72 2.34 9.76 29.54
N TRP A 73 3.38 10.51 29.16
CA TRP A 73 4.67 10.48 29.84
C TRP A 73 4.64 11.20 31.18
N ALA A 74 3.97 12.36 31.25
CA ALA A 74 3.88 13.16 32.47
C ALA A 74 3.09 12.44 33.58
N SER A 75 2.05 11.67 33.24
CA SER A 75 1.12 11.11 34.23
C SER A 75 1.77 10.10 35.22
N PRO A 76 2.50 9.05 34.79
CA PRO A 76 3.22 8.17 35.72
C PRO A 76 4.34 8.90 36.46
N PHE A 77 5.00 9.84 35.79
CA PHE A 77 6.08 10.62 36.36
C PHE A 77 5.61 11.53 37.51
N GLU A 78 4.49 12.23 37.36
CA GLU A 78 3.89 13.05 38.43
C GLU A 78 3.40 12.21 39.61
N LEU A 79 2.89 11.00 39.35
CA LEU A 79 2.47 10.07 40.39
C LEU A 79 3.65 9.69 41.31
N ALA A 80 4.80 9.39 40.70
CA ALA A 80 6.00 8.95 41.40
C ALA A 80 6.80 10.10 42.02
N PHE A 81 6.96 11.22 41.31
CA PHE A 81 7.83 12.33 41.69
C PHE A 81 7.03 13.59 42.06
N ARG A 82 6.29 13.54 43.17
CA ARG A 82 5.37 14.62 43.61
C ARG A 82 6.02 16.00 43.78
N LYS A 83 7.31 16.06 44.15
CA LYS A 83 8.06 17.33 44.28
C LYS A 83 8.08 18.13 42.96
N VAL A 84 7.98 17.43 41.81
CA VAL A 84 8.02 18.00 40.46
C VAL A 84 6.68 18.57 40.01
N SER A 85 5.56 18.10 40.59
CA SER A 85 4.19 18.59 40.30
C SER A 85 3.93 20.02 40.85
N THR A 86 4.98 20.77 41.19
CA THR A 86 4.88 22.14 41.71
C THR A 86 5.35 23.17 40.69
N GLY A 87 4.59 24.26 40.53
CA GLY A 87 4.98 25.40 39.71
C GLY A 87 4.75 25.22 38.19
N PRO A 88 5.79 25.21 37.33
CA PRO A 88 5.64 25.29 35.87
C PRO A 88 4.90 24.12 35.21
N LEU A 89 5.12 22.88 35.68
CA LEU A 89 4.48 21.71 35.07
C LEU A 89 2.96 21.69 35.27
N MET A 90 2.48 22.11 36.44
CA MET A 90 1.05 22.26 36.70
C MET A 90 0.38 23.25 35.74
N ILE A 91 1.08 24.34 35.37
CA ILE A 91 0.57 25.31 34.38
C ILE A 91 0.50 24.67 33.00
N MET A 92 1.54 23.93 32.61
CA MET A 92 1.56 23.22 31.33
C MET A 92 0.45 22.17 31.26
N ASP A 93 0.22 21.41 32.33
CA ASP A 93 -0.84 20.41 32.38
C ASP A 93 -2.23 21.04 32.27
N LEU A 94 -2.46 22.17 32.93
CA LEU A 94 -3.71 22.92 32.82
C LEU A 94 -3.95 23.43 31.39
N VAL A 95 -2.90 23.90 30.72
CA VAL A 95 -2.97 24.33 29.30
C VAL A 95 -3.31 23.15 28.40
N VAL A 96 -2.66 22.00 28.61
CA VAL A 96 -2.92 20.76 27.86
C VAL A 96 -4.35 20.29 28.06
N ASP A 97 -4.85 20.28 29.30
CA ASP A 97 -6.23 19.93 29.64
C ASP A 97 -7.23 20.88 28.97
N GLY A 98 -6.89 22.18 28.87
CA GLY A 98 -7.66 23.17 28.12
C GLY A 98 -7.82 22.83 26.64
N PHE A 99 -6.76 22.36 25.96
CA PHE A 99 -6.84 21.92 24.56
C PHE A 99 -7.75 20.70 24.39
N PHE A 100 -7.72 19.75 25.32
CA PHE A 100 -8.64 18.60 25.28
C PHE A 100 -10.10 19.00 25.56
N ALA A 101 -10.33 19.98 26.42
CA ALA A 101 -11.67 20.54 26.64
C ALA A 101 -12.23 21.18 25.36
N VAL A 102 -11.40 21.94 24.62
CA VAL A 102 -11.77 22.49 23.31
C VAL A 102 -12.06 21.37 22.31
N ASP A 103 -11.28 20.29 22.30
CA ASP A 103 -11.53 19.16 21.39
C ASP A 103 -12.83 18.42 21.66
N ILE A 104 -13.24 18.27 22.94
CA ILE A 104 -14.54 17.70 23.29
C ILE A 104 -15.66 18.53 22.65
N VAL A 105 -15.57 19.87 22.75
CA VAL A 105 -16.54 20.78 22.12
C VAL A 105 -16.50 20.65 20.60
N LEU A 106 -15.31 20.62 19.99
CA LEU A 106 -15.15 20.47 18.53
C LEU A 106 -15.74 19.15 18.02
N THR A 107 -15.63 18.07 18.78
CA THR A 107 -16.13 16.74 18.38
C THR A 107 -17.65 16.72 18.14
N PHE A 108 -18.42 17.59 18.79
CA PHE A 108 -19.86 17.75 18.52
C PHE A 108 -20.16 18.37 17.15
N PHE A 109 -19.18 18.99 16.50
CA PHE A 109 -19.31 19.64 15.19
C PHE A 109 -18.70 18.82 14.04
N VAL A 110 -18.14 17.64 14.32
CA VAL A 110 -17.47 16.83 13.30
C VAL A 110 -18.44 15.82 12.72
N ALA A 111 -18.61 15.84 11.38
CA ALA A 111 -19.41 14.86 10.67
C ALA A 111 -18.78 13.46 10.74
N TYR A 112 -19.62 12.43 10.65
CA TYR A 112 -19.13 11.04 10.65
C TYR A 112 -19.64 10.27 9.43
N LEU A 113 -18.86 9.27 9.02
CA LEU A 113 -19.27 8.31 8.01
C LEU A 113 -20.15 7.23 8.64
N ASP A 114 -21.35 7.04 8.09
CA ASP A 114 -22.22 5.94 8.49
C ASP A 114 -21.76 4.63 7.84
N LYS A 115 -21.73 3.54 8.61
CA LYS A 115 -21.13 2.27 8.18
C LYS A 115 -22.00 1.47 7.21
N SER A 116 -23.31 1.68 7.24
CA SER A 116 -24.27 0.98 6.37
C SER A 116 -24.42 1.69 5.03
N THR A 117 -24.51 3.01 5.04
CA THR A 117 -24.75 3.81 3.84
C THR A 117 -23.47 4.33 3.20
N TYR A 118 -22.34 4.32 3.91
CA TYR A 118 -21.09 4.99 3.50
C TYR A 118 -21.28 6.47 3.12
N LEU A 119 -22.37 7.09 3.60
CA LEU A 119 -22.66 8.49 3.41
C LEU A 119 -22.22 9.30 4.64
N LEU A 120 -21.81 10.54 4.39
CA LEU A 120 -21.44 11.48 5.42
C LEU A 120 -22.70 12.02 6.11
N VAL A 121 -22.84 11.78 7.42
CA VAL A 121 -23.95 12.31 8.23
C VAL A 121 -23.53 13.64 8.86
N ASP A 122 -24.25 14.71 8.50
CA ASP A 122 -24.00 16.08 8.94
C ASP A 122 -25.04 16.61 9.96
N ASP A 123 -26.03 15.79 10.33
CA ASP A 123 -27.07 16.14 11.29
C ASP A 123 -26.54 16.26 12.73
N ARG A 124 -26.44 17.48 13.26
CA ARG A 124 -25.93 17.77 14.61
C ARG A 124 -26.59 16.97 15.73
N LYS A 125 -27.92 16.76 15.66
CA LYS A 125 -28.64 15.96 16.67
C LYS A 125 -28.19 14.50 16.66
N LYS A 126 -27.96 13.93 15.48
CA LYS A 126 -27.46 12.56 15.32
C LYS A 126 -26.00 12.44 15.77
N ILE A 127 -25.17 13.44 15.44
CA ILE A 127 -23.77 13.54 15.89
C ILE A 127 -23.71 13.57 17.42
N ALA A 128 -24.44 14.48 18.06
CA ALA A 128 -24.47 14.62 19.51
C ALA A 128 -25.03 13.37 20.20
N ALA A 129 -26.17 12.84 19.75
CA ALA A 129 -26.76 11.63 20.33
C ALA A 129 -25.80 10.43 20.24
N ARG A 130 -25.10 10.26 19.11
CA ARG A 130 -24.10 9.21 18.93
C ARG A 130 -22.90 9.36 19.86
N TYR A 131 -22.41 10.59 20.06
CA TYR A 131 -21.27 10.83 20.94
C TYR A 131 -21.65 10.64 22.41
N LEU A 132 -22.81 11.16 22.84
CA LEU A 132 -23.32 11.05 24.21
C LEU A 132 -23.73 9.62 24.59
N ALA A 133 -24.29 8.85 23.66
CA ALA A 133 -24.69 7.46 23.92
C ALA A 133 -23.49 6.51 24.07
N LYS A 134 -22.30 6.91 23.58
CA LYS A 134 -21.08 6.10 23.72
C LYS A 134 -20.39 6.40 25.04
N VAL A 135 -19.81 5.35 25.63
CA VAL A 135 -18.91 5.43 26.81
C VAL A 135 -17.73 6.40 26.60
N TRP A 136 -17.46 6.78 25.35
CA TRP A 136 -16.39 7.70 24.99
C TRP A 136 -16.58 9.08 25.61
N PHE A 137 -17.79 9.64 25.60
CA PHE A 137 -18.05 10.97 26.15
C PHE A 137 -17.76 11.09 27.66
N PRO A 138 -18.36 10.27 28.56
CA PRO A 138 -18.09 10.39 29.99
C PRO A 138 -16.61 10.13 30.33
N MET A 139 -15.93 9.23 29.63
CA MET A 139 -14.51 8.98 29.83
C MET A 139 -13.62 10.11 29.31
N ASP A 140 -13.97 10.72 28.17
CA ASP A 140 -13.25 11.89 27.64
C ASP A 140 -13.38 13.07 28.61
N VAL A 141 -14.57 13.31 29.17
CA VAL A 141 -14.80 14.33 30.20
C VAL A 141 -14.01 14.02 31.47
N ALA A 142 -14.13 12.80 32.02
CA ALA A 142 -13.41 12.40 33.23
C ALA A 142 -11.88 12.51 33.06
N SER A 143 -11.36 12.17 31.89
CA SER A 143 -9.93 12.31 31.58
C SER A 143 -9.48 13.76 31.44
N THR A 144 -10.39 14.73 31.25
CA THR A 144 -10.09 16.15 30.99
C THR A 144 -10.20 17.03 32.24
N LEU A 145 -10.88 16.56 33.29
CA LEU A 145 -11.07 17.33 34.52
C LEU A 145 -9.81 17.35 35.38
N PRO A 146 -9.25 18.55 35.70
CA PRO A 146 -8.09 18.66 36.57
C PRO A 146 -8.49 18.53 38.04
N PHE A 147 -8.84 17.32 38.48
CA PHE A 147 -9.37 17.05 39.83
C PHE A 147 -8.50 17.60 40.97
N GLN A 148 -7.17 17.50 40.83
CA GLN A 148 -6.21 18.02 41.82
C GLN A 148 -6.27 19.55 41.94
N THR A 149 -6.34 20.26 40.81
CA THR A 149 -6.39 21.72 40.77
C THR A 149 -7.72 22.22 41.31
N ILE A 150 -8.83 21.58 40.91
CA ILE A 150 -10.17 21.91 41.40
C ILE A 150 -10.23 21.76 42.92
N TYR A 151 -9.79 20.63 43.47
CA TYR A 151 -9.80 20.41 44.92
C TYR A 151 -8.96 21.43 45.70
N ARG A 152 -7.77 21.78 45.16
CA ARG A 152 -6.89 22.80 45.75
C ARG A 152 -7.56 24.18 45.80
N ILE A 153 -8.29 24.56 44.75
CA ILE A 153 -9.02 25.84 44.70
C ILE A 153 -10.18 25.86 45.70
N PHE A 154 -10.96 24.79 45.80
CA PHE A 154 -12.13 24.73 46.68
C PHE A 154 -11.78 24.64 48.17
N THR A 155 -10.77 23.84 48.52
CA THR A 155 -10.48 23.52 49.93
C THR A 155 -9.33 24.37 50.48
N GLY A 156 -8.55 25.03 49.62
CA GLY A 156 -7.37 25.83 50.00
C GLY A 156 -6.21 25.01 50.60
N LYS A 157 -6.39 23.71 50.81
CA LYS A 157 -5.39 22.79 51.37
C LYS A 157 -4.66 22.05 50.25
N ARG A 158 -3.34 21.90 50.39
CA ARG A 158 -2.58 20.95 49.57
C ARG A 158 -2.96 19.56 50.02
N ASP A 159 -3.48 18.76 49.10
CA ASP A 159 -3.86 17.41 49.44
C ASP A 159 -2.64 16.54 49.75
N LYS A 160 -2.80 15.67 50.74
CA LYS A 160 -1.81 14.65 51.12
C LYS A 160 -2.23 13.25 50.67
N GLY A 161 -3.41 13.09 50.08
CA GLY A 161 -3.99 11.81 49.71
C GLY A 161 -3.50 11.27 48.35
N ASP A 162 -3.17 9.98 48.31
CA ASP A 162 -2.71 9.30 47.10
C ASP A 162 -3.81 9.15 46.04
N VAL A 163 -5.07 9.25 46.46
CA VAL A 163 -6.27 9.07 45.62
C VAL A 163 -6.24 10.01 44.42
N PHE A 164 -5.88 11.28 44.61
CA PHE A 164 -5.86 12.23 43.50
C PHE A 164 -4.69 12.00 42.53
N GLY A 165 -3.60 11.35 42.98
CA GLY A 165 -2.54 10.88 42.10
C GLY A 165 -3.05 9.80 41.14
N PHE A 166 -3.83 8.84 41.66
CA PHE A 166 -4.45 7.80 40.84
C PHE A 166 -5.53 8.34 39.90
N LEU A 167 -6.33 9.32 40.33
CA LEU A 167 -7.30 9.99 39.44
C LEU A 167 -6.61 10.68 38.25
N ASN A 168 -5.37 11.14 38.43
CA ASN A 168 -4.58 11.75 37.36
C ASN A 168 -4.23 10.73 36.25
N LEU A 169 -4.19 9.44 36.56
CA LEU A 169 -3.98 8.37 35.57
C LEU A 169 -5.18 8.20 34.64
N LEU A 170 -6.35 8.77 34.94
CA LEU A 170 -7.47 8.82 33.98
C LEU A 170 -7.09 9.55 32.68
N ARG A 171 -6.08 10.43 32.72
CA ARG A 171 -5.50 11.06 31.51
C ARG A 171 -4.94 10.02 30.52
N LEU A 172 -4.55 8.82 30.97
CA LEU A 172 -4.09 7.75 30.09
C LEU A 172 -5.18 7.24 29.15
N TRP A 173 -6.47 7.48 29.44
CA TRP A 173 -7.57 7.22 28.49
C TRP A 173 -7.35 7.91 27.13
N ARG A 174 -6.66 9.05 27.12
CA ARG A 174 -6.35 9.83 25.90
C ARG A 174 -5.42 9.07 24.94
N LEU A 175 -4.66 8.05 25.40
CA LEU A 175 -3.80 7.19 24.55
C LEU A 175 -4.57 6.47 23.44
N ARG A 176 -5.89 6.32 23.57
CA ARG A 176 -6.77 5.84 22.50
C ARG A 176 -6.55 6.58 21.18
N ARG A 177 -6.27 7.89 21.22
CA ARG A 177 -6.00 8.70 20.02
C ARG A 177 -4.70 8.30 19.31
N VAL A 178 -3.66 7.93 20.07
CA VAL A 178 -2.40 7.40 19.53
C VAL A 178 -2.64 6.05 18.85
N SER A 179 -3.45 5.19 19.46
CA SER A 179 -3.85 3.91 18.86
C SER A 179 -4.60 4.10 17.53
N GLU A 180 -5.52 5.07 17.48
CA GLU A 180 -6.23 5.41 16.25
C GLU A 180 -5.28 5.99 15.18
N LEU A 181 -4.30 6.81 15.56
CA LEU A 181 -3.26 7.28 14.64
C LEU A 181 -2.48 6.12 14.03
N PHE A 182 -1.98 5.19 14.84
CA PHE A 182 -1.25 4.01 14.31
C PHE A 182 -2.14 3.18 13.39
N SER A 183 -3.42 2.98 13.72
CA SER A 183 -4.35 2.28 12.83
C SER A 183 -4.57 2.99 11.49
N ARG A 184 -4.50 4.33 11.47
CA ARG A 184 -4.58 5.12 10.24
C ARG A 184 -3.27 5.06 9.44
N LEU A 185 -2.12 5.19 10.11
CA LEU A 185 -0.80 5.12 9.47
C LEU A 185 -0.55 3.73 8.88
N GLU A 186 -0.99 2.65 9.53
CA GLU A 186 -0.89 1.28 9.03
C GLU A 186 -1.70 1.06 7.72
N LYS A 187 -2.72 1.90 7.46
CA LYS A 187 -3.57 1.82 6.26
C LYS A 187 -3.16 2.81 5.16
N ASP A 188 -2.30 3.78 5.47
CA ASP A 188 -1.87 4.79 4.51
C ASP A 188 -0.69 4.24 3.69
N THR A 189 -0.90 4.07 2.39
CA THR A 189 0.09 3.48 1.45
C THR A 189 1.36 4.32 1.30
N ARG A 190 1.33 5.59 1.73
CA ARG A 190 2.51 6.47 1.70
C ARG A 190 3.54 6.13 2.78
N PHE A 191 3.13 5.43 3.83
CA PHE A 191 4.00 5.03 4.92
C PHE A 191 4.34 3.54 4.80
N SER A 192 5.60 3.21 5.05
CA SER A 192 6.02 1.80 5.08
C SER A 192 5.35 1.10 6.27
N TYR A 193 4.63 0.02 5.97
CA TYR A 193 3.98 -0.82 6.97
C TYR A 193 4.98 -1.38 8.01
N PHE A 194 6.17 -1.80 7.55
CA PHE A 194 7.24 -2.31 8.41
C PHE A 194 7.66 -1.29 9.46
N TRP A 195 8.05 -0.09 9.03
CA TRP A 195 8.53 0.96 9.94
C TRP A 195 7.45 1.47 10.89
N THR A 196 6.22 1.59 10.40
CA THR A 196 5.07 2.01 11.24
C THR A 196 4.84 1.02 12.38
N ARG A 197 4.88 -0.28 12.10
CA ARG A 197 4.68 -1.32 13.11
C ARG A 197 5.86 -1.42 14.08
N CYS A 198 7.11 -1.29 13.59
CA CYS A 198 8.29 -1.20 14.45
C CYS A 198 8.22 -0.01 15.42
N CYS A 199 7.86 1.18 14.93
CA CYS A 199 7.68 2.39 15.75
C CYS A 199 6.62 2.16 16.84
N LYS A 200 5.48 1.57 16.49
CA LYS A 200 4.41 1.23 17.45
C LYS A 200 4.91 0.32 18.57
N LEU A 201 5.66 -0.74 18.23
CA LEU A 201 6.21 -1.67 19.24
C LEU A 201 7.21 -0.97 20.16
N ILE A 202 8.10 -0.13 19.61
CA ILE A 202 9.07 0.65 20.40
C ILE A 202 8.35 1.59 21.35
N CYS A 203 7.33 2.32 20.89
CA CYS A 203 6.55 3.23 21.74
C CYS A 203 5.85 2.49 22.89
N VAL A 204 5.26 1.32 22.64
CA VAL A 204 4.62 0.49 23.67
C VAL A 204 5.64 0.04 24.71
N THR A 205 6.80 -0.44 24.26
CA THR A 205 7.87 -0.90 25.16
C THR A 205 8.41 0.24 26.03
N LEU A 206 8.71 1.40 25.44
CA LEU A 206 9.20 2.57 26.18
C LEU A 206 8.18 3.04 27.22
N PHE A 207 6.90 3.06 26.87
CA PHE A 207 5.83 3.45 27.81
C PHE A 207 5.68 2.44 28.95
N ALA A 208 5.80 1.14 28.68
CA ALA A 208 5.75 0.09 29.70
C ALA A 208 6.91 0.22 30.70
N VAL A 209 8.15 0.39 30.21
CA VAL A 209 9.33 0.61 31.05
C VAL A 209 9.17 1.87 31.91
N HIS A 210 8.80 3.00 31.29
CA HIS A 210 8.62 4.26 31.99
C HIS A 210 7.57 4.15 33.10
N SER A 211 6.41 3.56 32.79
CA SER A 211 5.30 3.42 33.74
C SER A 211 5.66 2.48 34.89
N ALA A 212 6.30 1.34 34.60
CA ALA A 212 6.72 0.38 35.61
C ALA A 212 7.81 0.95 36.54
N GLY A 213 8.81 1.64 35.97
CA GLY A 213 9.84 2.32 36.76
C GLY A 213 9.26 3.38 37.69
N CYS A 214 8.38 4.25 37.18
CA CYS A 214 7.71 5.26 37.99
C CYS A 214 6.86 4.62 39.10
N PHE A 215 6.07 3.59 38.79
CA PHE A 215 5.26 2.90 39.79
C PHE A 215 6.11 2.21 40.87
N TYR A 216 7.26 1.62 40.49
CA TYR A 216 8.17 0.98 41.43
C TYR A 216 8.87 1.98 42.37
N PHE A 217 9.19 3.17 41.86
CA PHE A 217 9.66 4.28 42.69
C PHE A 217 8.58 4.78 43.64
N TRP A 218 7.34 4.93 43.14
CA TRP A 218 6.18 5.30 43.96
C TRP A 218 5.99 4.30 45.12
N LEU A 219 6.13 2.99 44.85
CA LEU A 219 6.03 1.94 45.88
C LEU A 219 7.09 2.09 46.98
N ALA A 220 8.33 2.45 46.62
CA ALA A 220 9.40 2.66 47.59
C ALA A 220 9.14 3.90 48.48
N THR A 221 8.73 5.02 47.89
CA THR A 221 8.45 6.27 48.63
C THR A 221 7.23 6.17 49.56
N HIS A 222 6.32 5.24 49.33
CA HIS A 222 5.13 5.03 50.17
C HIS A 222 5.35 3.93 51.23
N HIS A 223 6.55 3.35 51.31
CA HIS A 223 6.86 2.36 52.32
C HIS A 223 7.18 3.03 53.67
N LYS A 224 6.76 2.40 54.79
CA LYS A 224 6.92 2.98 56.15
C LYS A 224 8.38 3.18 56.57
N LYS A 225 9.30 2.37 56.05
CA LYS A 225 10.73 2.44 56.33
C LYS A 225 11.49 2.58 55.02
N ALA A 226 11.96 3.78 54.70
CA ALA A 226 12.63 4.07 53.43
C ALA A 226 13.84 3.16 53.18
N GLU A 227 14.59 2.78 54.22
CA GLU A 227 15.77 1.90 54.14
C GLU A 227 15.43 0.46 53.71
N ASN A 228 14.20 -0.02 53.97
CA ASN A 228 13.75 -1.37 53.64
C ASN A 228 13.07 -1.43 52.26
N THR A 229 13.70 -0.83 51.26
CA THR A 229 13.21 -0.77 49.89
C THR A 229 14.31 -1.11 48.89
N TRP A 230 13.91 -1.41 47.66
CA TRP A 230 14.84 -1.76 46.57
C TRP A 230 15.92 -0.70 46.31
N ILE A 231 15.59 0.58 46.50
CA ILE A 231 16.52 1.70 46.32
C ILE A 231 17.13 2.17 47.65
N GLY A 232 16.35 2.17 48.73
CA GLY A 232 16.81 2.67 50.03
C GLY A 232 17.85 1.79 50.72
N SER A 233 17.94 0.52 50.33
CA SER A 233 19.02 -0.38 50.77
C SER A 233 20.39 -0.02 50.19
N GLN A 234 20.42 0.62 49.02
CA GLN A 234 21.64 1.03 48.33
C GLN A 234 21.96 2.51 48.53
N VAL A 235 20.93 3.36 48.57
CA VAL A 235 21.06 4.82 48.66
C VAL A 235 20.27 5.33 49.87
N SER A 236 20.99 5.68 50.94
CA SER A 236 20.39 6.29 52.12
C SER A 236 19.85 7.69 51.79
N GLY A 237 18.64 7.97 52.27
CA GLY A 237 17.98 9.27 52.07
C GLY A 237 17.64 9.60 50.62
N PHE A 238 17.34 8.60 49.78
CA PHE A 238 17.07 8.79 48.34
C PHE A 238 15.93 9.78 48.03
N GLU A 239 14.97 9.97 48.95
CA GLU A 239 13.83 10.88 48.78
C GLU A 239 14.22 12.37 48.72
N ASP A 240 15.31 12.74 49.41
CA ASP A 240 15.81 14.13 49.50
C ASP A 240 16.96 14.41 48.53
N ARG A 241 17.41 13.37 47.81
CA ARG A 241 18.33 13.52 46.68
C ARG A 241 17.62 14.12 45.47
N SER A 242 18.36 14.25 44.36
CA SER A 242 17.81 14.78 43.11
C SER A 242 16.76 13.83 42.51
N ILE A 243 15.70 14.41 41.94
CA ILE A 243 14.68 13.67 41.18
C ILE A 243 15.31 12.84 40.05
N TRP A 244 16.33 13.40 39.39
CA TRP A 244 17.08 12.73 38.32
C TRP A 244 17.75 11.45 38.79
N LEU A 245 18.27 11.40 40.01
CA LEU A 245 18.84 10.18 40.58
C LEU A 245 17.76 9.11 40.70
N GLY A 246 16.63 9.43 41.36
CA GLY A 246 15.52 8.50 41.53
C GLY A 246 14.97 7.99 40.19
N TYR A 247 14.78 8.88 39.22
CA TYR A 247 14.32 8.51 37.88
C TYR A 247 15.31 7.59 37.16
N THR A 248 16.60 7.89 37.22
CA THR A 248 17.64 7.09 36.56
C THR A 248 17.70 5.67 37.11
N TYR A 249 17.69 5.52 38.45
CA TYR A 249 17.68 4.20 39.09
C TYR A 249 16.41 3.40 38.76
N SER A 250 15.27 4.09 38.69
CA SER A 250 13.97 3.46 38.39
C SER A 250 13.87 2.98 36.95
N MET A 251 14.37 3.79 36.00
CA MET A 251 14.46 3.40 34.59
C MET A 251 15.47 2.27 34.39
N TYR A 252 16.64 2.36 35.02
CA TYR A 252 17.65 1.31 34.96
C TYR A 252 17.10 -0.03 35.48
N TRP A 253 16.48 -0.05 36.67
CA TRP A 253 15.83 -1.25 37.20
C TRP A 253 14.78 -1.82 36.24
N SER A 254 13.92 -0.95 35.69
CA SER A 254 12.82 -1.36 34.81
C SER A 254 13.33 -1.97 33.49
N ILE A 255 14.36 -1.36 32.88
CA ILE A 255 14.99 -1.84 31.64
C ILE A 255 15.72 -3.16 31.88
N VAL A 256 16.54 -3.25 32.93
CA VAL A 256 17.30 -4.48 33.27
C VAL A 256 16.34 -5.65 33.52
N THR A 257 15.21 -5.40 34.19
CA THR A 257 14.18 -6.40 34.45
C THR A 257 13.40 -6.77 33.19
N LEU A 258 13.03 -5.80 32.35
CA LEU A 258 12.34 -6.06 31.06
C LEU A 258 13.23 -6.87 30.11
N ALA A 259 14.50 -6.49 30.00
CA ALA A 259 15.48 -7.17 29.15
C ALA A 259 15.93 -8.53 29.72
N THR A 260 15.39 -8.95 30.86
CA THR A 260 15.71 -10.21 31.54
C THR A 260 17.20 -10.39 31.85
N VAL A 261 17.94 -9.29 32.05
CA VAL A 261 19.36 -9.30 32.38
C VAL A 261 19.57 -9.60 33.87
N GLY A 262 18.87 -8.86 34.73
CA GLY A 262 18.78 -9.15 36.17
C GLY A 262 20.12 -9.18 36.92
N TYR A 263 20.90 -8.10 36.91
CA TYR A 263 22.19 -8.02 37.61
C TYR A 263 22.10 -8.30 39.13
N GLY A 264 20.95 -8.03 39.76
CA GLY A 264 20.70 -8.28 41.18
C GLY A 264 21.16 -7.16 42.13
N ASP A 265 21.78 -6.12 41.59
CA ASP A 265 22.15 -4.89 42.29
C ASP A 265 20.94 -4.14 42.88
N LEU A 266 19.82 -4.15 42.16
CA LEU A 266 18.53 -3.61 42.60
C LEU A 266 17.49 -4.73 42.67
N HIS A 267 17.10 -5.12 43.88
CA HIS A 267 16.17 -6.22 44.12
C HIS A 267 15.13 -5.86 45.18
N ALA A 268 13.97 -6.53 45.10
CA ALA A 268 12.88 -6.32 46.05
C ALA A 268 13.26 -6.77 47.47
N VAL A 269 13.16 -5.87 48.44
CA VAL A 269 13.46 -6.15 49.85
C VAL A 269 12.18 -6.50 50.60
N ASN A 270 11.13 -5.70 50.41
CA ASN A 270 9.86 -5.88 51.13
C ASN A 270 8.84 -6.74 50.35
N THR A 271 7.82 -7.24 51.05
CA THR A 271 6.81 -8.13 50.47
C THR A 271 6.00 -7.46 49.36
N GLY A 272 5.71 -6.15 49.47
CA GLY A 272 4.97 -5.41 48.45
C GLY A 272 5.72 -5.32 47.13
N GLU A 273 7.02 -5.00 47.19
CA GLU A 273 7.93 -5.00 46.04
C GLU A 273 8.07 -6.40 45.43
N LYS A 274 8.13 -7.45 46.26
CA LYS A 274 8.20 -8.84 45.77
C LYS A 274 6.95 -9.20 44.97
N ILE A 275 5.76 -8.85 45.46
CA ILE A 275 4.49 -9.08 44.74
C ILE A 275 4.45 -8.30 43.43
N PHE A 276 4.83 -7.01 43.45
CA PHE A 276 4.89 -6.21 42.24
C PHE A 276 5.86 -6.80 41.21
N ASN A 277 7.06 -7.21 41.63
CA ASN A 277 8.04 -7.82 40.74
C ASN A 277 7.53 -9.13 40.13
N MET A 278 6.83 -9.97 40.90
CA MET A 278 6.22 -11.19 40.35
C MET A 278 5.22 -10.87 39.23
N ILE A 279 4.36 -9.88 39.43
CA ILE A 279 3.38 -9.45 38.42
C ILE A 279 4.09 -8.82 37.21
N TYR A 280 5.09 -7.97 37.43
CA TYR A 280 5.82 -7.30 36.36
C TYR A 280 6.66 -8.29 35.53
N MET A 281 7.29 -9.29 36.16
CA MET A 281 8.01 -10.35 35.43
C MET A 281 7.06 -11.18 34.56
N LEU A 282 5.86 -11.52 35.06
CA LEU A 282 4.85 -12.21 34.25
C LEU A 282 4.40 -11.36 33.05
N PHE A 283 4.19 -10.06 33.26
CA PHE A 283 3.89 -9.12 32.19
C PHE A 283 5.03 -9.04 31.16
N ASN A 284 6.30 -9.01 31.59
CA ASN A 284 7.46 -8.95 30.71
C ASN A 284 7.60 -10.19 29.84
N ILE A 285 7.31 -11.39 30.36
CA ILE A 285 7.29 -12.62 29.56
C ILE A 285 6.27 -12.49 28.41
N GLY A 286 5.07 -12.00 28.71
CA GLY A 286 4.03 -11.78 27.69
C GLY A 286 4.41 -10.69 26.68
N LEU A 287 4.96 -9.56 27.15
CA LEU A 287 5.39 -8.46 26.28
C LEU A 287 6.53 -8.90 25.34
N THR A 288 7.55 -9.59 25.86
CA THR A 288 8.67 -10.08 25.05
C THR A 288 8.21 -11.12 24.02
N ALA A 289 7.31 -12.04 24.38
CA ALA A 289 6.73 -12.98 23.42
C ALA A 289 5.94 -12.25 22.31
N TYR A 290 5.16 -11.22 22.67
CA TYR A 290 4.45 -10.39 21.70
C TYR A 290 5.41 -9.63 20.76
N LEU A 291 6.50 -9.06 21.29
CA LEU A 291 7.50 -8.36 20.48
C LEU A 291 8.19 -9.29 19.49
N ILE A 292 8.66 -10.46 19.95
CA ILE A 292 9.29 -11.48 19.11
C ILE A 292 8.31 -11.93 18.03
N GLY A 293 7.06 -12.25 18.39
CA GLY A 293 6.05 -12.71 17.43
C GLY A 293 5.77 -11.69 16.32
N ASN A 294 5.66 -10.40 16.66
CA ASN A 294 5.44 -9.36 15.66
C ASN A 294 6.69 -9.13 14.78
N MET A 295 7.88 -9.15 15.37
CA MET A 295 9.14 -8.98 14.62
C MET A 295 9.36 -10.14 13.64
N THR A 296 9.12 -11.38 14.07
CA THR A 296 9.19 -12.55 13.20
C THR A 296 8.21 -12.42 12.03
N ASN A 297 6.95 -12.03 12.29
CA ASN A 297 5.95 -11.86 11.23
C ASN A 297 6.39 -10.80 10.19
N LEU A 298 6.92 -9.67 10.65
CA LEU A 298 7.45 -8.62 9.77
C LEU A 298 8.64 -9.09 8.93
N ILE A 299 9.58 -9.84 9.53
CA ILE A 299 10.75 -10.38 8.83
C ILE A 299 10.32 -11.41 7.79
N VAL A 300 9.42 -12.32 8.14
CA VAL A 300 8.89 -13.34 7.22
C VAL A 300 8.21 -12.67 6.02
N HIS A 301 7.35 -11.68 6.24
CA HIS A 301 6.73 -10.92 5.15
C HIS A 301 7.76 -10.21 4.26
N SER A 302 8.80 -9.61 4.85
CA SER A 302 9.85 -8.95 4.07
C SER A 302 10.67 -9.93 3.23
N ALA A 303 10.81 -11.18 3.67
CA ALA A 303 11.63 -12.20 3.01
C ALA A 303 10.83 -13.13 2.07
N ILE A 304 9.49 -13.03 2.05
CA ILE A 304 8.61 -13.98 1.36
C ILE A 304 8.96 -14.16 -0.11
N ARG A 305 9.32 -13.07 -0.80
CA ARG A 305 9.69 -13.09 -2.22
C ARG A 305 11.02 -13.79 -2.46
N THR A 306 12.02 -13.53 -1.61
CA THR A 306 13.33 -14.17 -1.72
C THR A 306 13.22 -15.67 -1.45
N PHE A 307 12.35 -16.08 -0.53
CA PHE A 307 12.05 -17.49 -0.30
C PHE A 307 11.34 -18.11 -1.51
N ALA A 308 10.29 -17.49 -2.04
CA ALA A 308 9.60 -17.98 -3.24
C ALA A 308 10.54 -18.15 -4.45
N MET A 309 11.46 -17.19 -4.67
CA MET A 309 12.48 -17.30 -5.72
C MET A 309 13.40 -18.51 -5.50
N ARG A 310 13.90 -18.68 -4.27
CA ARG A 310 14.82 -19.79 -3.94
C ARG A 310 14.12 -21.14 -4.06
N ASP A 311 12.88 -21.24 -3.59
CA ASP A 311 12.08 -22.46 -3.65
C ASP A 311 11.82 -22.88 -5.10
N ALA A 312 11.40 -21.94 -5.95
CA ALA A 312 11.20 -22.21 -7.38
C ALA A 312 12.49 -22.65 -8.11
N ILE A 313 13.62 -22.03 -7.80
CA ILE A 313 14.94 -22.44 -8.34
C ILE A 313 15.29 -23.87 -7.89
N ASN A 314 15.09 -24.17 -6.60
CA ASN A 314 15.39 -25.50 -6.05
C ASN A 314 14.52 -26.60 -6.67
N GLU A 315 13.23 -26.32 -6.93
CA GLU A 315 12.33 -27.27 -7.57
C GLU A 315 12.77 -27.61 -9.00
N ILE A 316 13.20 -26.60 -9.77
CA ILE A 316 13.69 -26.77 -11.14
C ILE A 316 15.01 -27.52 -11.17
N LEU A 317 15.93 -27.22 -10.26
CA LEU A 317 17.17 -27.98 -10.12
C LEU A 317 16.90 -29.44 -9.75
N ARG A 318 15.93 -29.70 -8.87
CA ARG A 318 15.49 -31.06 -8.51
C ARG A 318 14.89 -31.79 -9.71
N TYR A 319 14.10 -31.11 -10.54
CA TYR A 319 13.57 -31.67 -11.78
C TYR A 319 14.70 -32.01 -12.78
N ALA A 320 15.62 -31.07 -13.00
CA ALA A 320 16.73 -31.23 -13.94
C ALA A 320 17.65 -32.39 -13.55
N SER A 321 17.99 -32.48 -12.25
CA SER A 321 18.83 -33.57 -11.72
C SER A 321 18.13 -34.93 -11.78
N LYS A 322 16.83 -35.01 -11.41
CA LYS A 322 16.05 -36.25 -11.46
C LYS A 322 15.99 -36.83 -12.87
N ASN A 323 15.85 -35.97 -13.88
CA ASN A 323 15.76 -36.37 -15.28
C ASN A 323 17.12 -36.40 -16.00
N ARG A 324 18.23 -36.12 -15.30
CA ARG A 324 19.60 -36.10 -15.86
C ARG A 324 19.72 -35.20 -17.11
N LEU A 325 19.13 -34.00 -17.03
CA LEU A 325 19.20 -33.03 -18.11
C LEU A 325 20.66 -32.55 -18.33
N PRO A 326 21.06 -32.23 -19.57
CA PRO A 326 22.38 -31.68 -19.86
C PRO A 326 22.56 -30.31 -19.21
N GLU A 327 23.80 -29.98 -18.82
CA GLU A 327 24.11 -28.73 -18.10
C GLU A 327 23.69 -27.47 -18.87
N GLY A 328 23.78 -27.47 -20.20
CA GLY A 328 23.32 -26.33 -21.01
C GLY A 328 21.82 -26.03 -20.85
N LEU A 329 20.97 -27.06 -20.80
CA LEU A 329 19.52 -26.88 -20.61
C LEU A 329 19.21 -26.40 -19.18
N LYS A 330 19.95 -26.92 -18.19
CA LYS A 330 19.83 -26.50 -16.79
C LYS A 330 20.24 -25.04 -16.60
N GLU A 331 21.32 -24.58 -17.23
CA GLU A 331 21.72 -23.17 -17.24
C GLU A 331 20.65 -22.28 -17.87
N GLN A 332 20.05 -22.70 -19.00
CA GLN A 332 18.94 -21.99 -19.63
C GLN A 332 17.71 -21.89 -18.72
N MET A 333 17.33 -22.99 -18.06
CA MET A 333 16.23 -23.01 -17.10
C MET A 333 16.48 -22.05 -15.92
N LEU A 334 17.69 -22.06 -15.35
CA LEU A 334 18.06 -21.16 -14.25
C LEU A 334 18.05 -19.69 -14.67
N ALA A 335 18.63 -19.39 -15.83
CA ALA A 335 18.67 -18.04 -16.37
C ALA A 335 17.26 -17.49 -16.63
N HIS A 336 16.37 -18.33 -17.19
CA HIS A 336 14.97 -17.97 -17.39
C HIS A 336 14.27 -17.66 -16.06
N MET A 337 14.44 -18.50 -15.04
CA MET A 337 13.80 -18.28 -13.74
C MET A 337 14.34 -17.06 -13.00
N GLN A 338 15.65 -16.85 -13.00
CA GLN A 338 16.24 -15.66 -12.40
C GLN A 338 15.77 -14.40 -13.10
N LEU A 339 15.67 -14.42 -14.44
CA LEU A 339 15.09 -13.33 -15.19
C LEU A 339 13.63 -13.13 -14.79
N LYS A 340 12.81 -14.19 -14.78
CA LYS A 340 11.40 -14.15 -14.39
C LYS A 340 11.20 -13.47 -13.04
N PHE A 341 11.96 -13.83 -12.01
CA PHE A 341 11.85 -13.20 -10.68
C PHE A 341 12.41 -11.77 -10.62
N LYS A 342 13.40 -11.43 -11.46
CA LYS A 342 13.92 -10.07 -11.57
C LYS A 342 12.93 -9.16 -12.32
N THR A 343 12.28 -9.69 -13.35
CA THR A 343 11.21 -9.01 -14.09
C THR A 343 9.86 -9.13 -13.41
N ALA A 344 9.69 -9.98 -12.38
CA ALA A 344 8.45 -10.08 -11.62
C ALA A 344 8.11 -8.79 -10.85
N GLU A 345 9.10 -7.93 -10.58
CA GLU A 345 8.85 -6.54 -10.14
C GLU A 345 8.13 -5.70 -11.20
N LEU A 346 8.19 -6.12 -12.46
CA LEU A 346 7.63 -5.49 -13.66
C LEU A 346 6.53 -6.34 -14.31
N GLN A 347 6.25 -7.56 -13.83
CA GLN A 347 5.23 -8.42 -14.41
C GLN A 347 3.85 -7.88 -14.06
N GLN A 348 3.38 -7.05 -14.98
CA GLN A 348 2.13 -6.33 -14.93
C GLN A 348 0.91 -7.27 -14.99
N GLU A 349 0.99 -8.49 -15.54
CA GLU A 349 -0.21 -9.26 -15.89
C GLU A 349 -1.08 -9.67 -14.68
N GLU A 350 -0.51 -10.29 -13.64
CA GLU A 350 -1.27 -10.58 -12.40
C GLU A 350 -1.80 -9.31 -11.72
N VAL A 351 -1.04 -8.21 -11.77
CA VAL A 351 -1.45 -6.92 -11.17
C VAL A 351 -2.54 -6.22 -12.00
N LEU A 352 -2.53 -6.40 -13.32
CA LEU A 352 -3.47 -5.83 -14.28
C LEU A 352 -4.76 -6.65 -14.37
N GLU A 353 -4.75 -7.93 -13.98
CA GLU A 353 -5.95 -8.79 -13.94
C GLU A 353 -6.98 -8.32 -12.90
N ASP A 354 -6.51 -7.79 -11.76
CA ASP A 354 -7.37 -7.19 -10.73
C ASP A 354 -8.00 -5.85 -11.18
N LEU A 355 -7.49 -5.25 -12.26
CA LEU A 355 -8.00 -3.98 -12.78
C LEU A 355 -9.18 -4.21 -13.75
N PRO A 356 -10.20 -3.33 -13.75
CA PRO A 356 -11.26 -3.35 -14.75
C PRO A 356 -10.71 -3.28 -16.19
N LYS A 357 -11.33 -4.02 -17.13
CA LYS A 357 -10.92 -4.06 -18.56
C LYS A 357 -10.65 -2.67 -19.14
N ALA A 358 -11.47 -1.68 -18.82
CA ALA A 358 -11.31 -0.30 -19.30
C ALA A 358 -9.96 0.33 -18.90
N ILE A 359 -9.50 0.12 -17.66
CA ILE A 359 -8.22 0.66 -17.17
C ILE A 359 -7.08 -0.09 -17.85
N ARG A 360 -7.16 -1.42 -17.94
CA ARG A 360 -6.15 -2.26 -18.60
C ARG A 360 -5.98 -1.88 -20.08
N THR A 361 -7.07 -1.71 -20.81
CA THR A 361 -7.04 -1.26 -22.21
C THR A 361 -6.42 0.13 -22.34
N SER A 362 -6.74 1.07 -21.44
CA SER A 362 -6.12 2.40 -21.45
C SER A 362 -4.60 2.35 -21.20
N ILE A 363 -4.13 1.44 -20.34
CA ILE A 363 -2.70 1.24 -20.09
C ILE A 363 -2.03 0.66 -21.33
N ALA A 364 -2.59 -0.41 -21.92
CA ALA A 364 -2.05 -1.04 -23.13
C ALA A 364 -1.95 -0.06 -24.30
N GLN A 365 -2.99 0.77 -24.50
CA GLN A 365 -2.97 1.83 -25.51
C GLN A 365 -1.85 2.85 -25.28
N HIS A 366 -1.58 3.21 -24.03
CA HIS A 366 -0.51 4.16 -23.73
C HIS A 366 0.88 3.56 -24.01
N LEU A 367 1.07 2.28 -23.67
CA LEU A 367 2.36 1.60 -23.79
C LEU A 367 2.70 1.16 -25.22
N PHE A 368 1.74 0.55 -25.93
CA PHE A 368 2.05 -0.20 -27.16
C PHE A 368 1.54 0.41 -28.46
N ARG A 369 0.58 1.35 -28.41
CA ARG A 369 -0.08 1.89 -29.61
C ARG A 369 0.90 2.40 -30.67
N ASN A 370 1.86 3.24 -30.28
CA ASN A 370 2.83 3.81 -31.21
C ASN A 370 3.72 2.74 -31.86
N ARG A 371 3.98 1.62 -31.15
CA ARG A 371 4.76 0.51 -31.70
C ARG A 371 3.98 -0.27 -32.74
N VAL A 372 2.70 -0.52 -32.47
CA VAL A 372 1.81 -1.21 -33.41
C VAL A 372 1.55 -0.35 -34.66
N GLU A 373 1.31 0.96 -34.50
CA GLU A 373 1.09 1.89 -35.64
C GLU A 373 2.28 1.95 -36.62
N ASN A 374 3.51 1.79 -36.11
CA ASN A 374 4.72 1.84 -36.93
C ASN A 374 5.15 0.50 -37.53
N ALA A 375 4.59 -0.62 -37.04
CA ALA A 375 4.91 -1.94 -37.52
C ALA A 375 4.48 -2.10 -38.99
N TYR A 376 5.32 -2.75 -39.81
CA TYR A 376 5.15 -2.74 -41.26
C TYR A 376 3.79 -3.26 -41.75
N LEU A 377 3.19 -4.24 -41.05
CA LEU A 377 1.89 -4.83 -41.39
C LEU A 377 0.71 -3.90 -41.11
N PHE A 378 0.86 -2.98 -40.15
CA PHE A 378 -0.22 -2.12 -39.67
C PHE A 378 -0.11 -0.67 -40.16
N LYS A 379 0.86 -0.37 -41.04
CA LYS A 379 0.97 0.95 -41.68
C LYS A 379 -0.25 1.21 -42.58
N GLY A 380 -0.95 2.31 -42.31
CA GLY A 380 -2.13 2.71 -43.07
C GLY A 380 -3.44 2.05 -42.63
N VAL A 381 -3.42 1.26 -41.55
CA VAL A 381 -4.62 0.65 -40.94
C VAL A 381 -5.39 1.69 -40.12
N SER A 382 -6.71 1.50 -39.97
CA SER A 382 -7.55 2.39 -39.17
C SER A 382 -7.12 2.39 -37.70
N VAL A 383 -7.13 3.57 -37.08
CA VAL A 383 -6.79 3.76 -35.66
C VAL A 383 -7.72 2.94 -34.75
N ASP A 384 -8.99 2.78 -35.13
CA ASP A 384 -9.96 2.01 -34.36
C ASP A 384 -9.61 0.52 -34.28
N LEU A 385 -9.10 -0.07 -35.38
CA LEU A 385 -8.66 -1.46 -35.39
C LEU A 385 -7.38 -1.63 -34.53
N ILE A 386 -6.45 -0.69 -34.61
CA ILE A 386 -5.24 -0.70 -33.79
C ILE A 386 -5.59 -0.61 -32.30
N VAL A 387 -6.55 0.23 -31.95
CA VAL A 387 -7.05 0.37 -30.58
C VAL A 387 -7.65 -0.94 -30.04
N GLN A 388 -8.40 -1.66 -30.87
CA GLN A 388 -8.97 -2.96 -30.51
C GLN A 388 -7.88 -4.03 -30.37
N LEU A 389 -6.97 -4.10 -31.35
CA LEU A 389 -5.83 -5.01 -31.33
C LEU A 389 -4.97 -4.80 -30.09
N VAL A 390 -4.65 -3.54 -29.77
CA VAL A 390 -3.86 -3.19 -28.58
C VAL A 390 -4.55 -3.56 -27.27
N ALA A 391 -5.89 -3.66 -27.26
CA ALA A 391 -6.63 -4.05 -26.06
C ALA A 391 -6.49 -5.55 -25.73
N GLU A 392 -6.19 -6.38 -26.72
CA GLU A 392 -6.08 -7.84 -26.59
C GLU A 392 -4.61 -8.33 -26.60
N MET A 393 -3.61 -7.44 -26.77
CA MET A 393 -2.17 -7.82 -26.65
C MET A 393 -1.82 -8.35 -25.27
N LYS A 394 -0.85 -9.27 -25.25
CA LYS A 394 -0.18 -9.69 -24.03
C LYS A 394 1.29 -9.29 -24.03
N ALA A 395 1.84 -9.10 -22.83
CA ALA A 395 3.23 -8.68 -22.68
C ALA A 395 4.13 -9.86 -22.28
N GLU A 396 5.16 -10.22 -23.06
CA GLU A 396 6.04 -11.35 -22.75
C GLU A 396 7.53 -10.97 -22.64
N TYR A 397 8.34 -11.83 -22.02
CA TYR A 397 9.76 -11.56 -21.78
C TYR A 397 10.62 -12.81 -21.98
N PHE A 398 11.60 -12.70 -22.88
CA PHE A 398 12.50 -13.80 -23.21
C PHE A 398 13.93 -13.50 -22.74
N PRO A 399 14.65 -14.46 -22.14
CA PRO A 399 16.08 -14.32 -21.85
C PRO A 399 16.94 -14.40 -23.13
N PRO A 400 18.17 -13.88 -23.12
CA PRO A 400 19.07 -13.97 -24.26
C PRO A 400 19.43 -15.43 -24.57
N LYS A 401 19.70 -15.74 -25.84
CA LYS A 401 20.06 -17.10 -26.32
C LYS A 401 18.97 -18.16 -26.14
N VAL A 402 17.71 -17.75 -26.04
CA VAL A 402 16.58 -18.66 -26.15
C VAL A 402 15.99 -18.57 -27.56
N GLU A 403 15.64 -19.74 -28.08
CA GLU A 403 14.91 -19.92 -29.34
C GLU A 403 13.44 -19.57 -29.08
N ILE A 404 12.93 -18.55 -29.79
CA ILE A 404 11.56 -18.05 -29.62
C ILE A 404 10.59 -18.82 -30.52
N ILE A 405 10.96 -19.00 -31.80
CA ILE A 405 10.20 -19.76 -32.79
C ILE A 405 11.16 -20.75 -33.45
N LEU A 406 10.72 -22.01 -33.59
CA LEU A 406 11.48 -23.07 -34.24
C LEU A 406 11.13 -23.20 -35.73
N GLN A 407 12.11 -23.57 -36.53
CA GLN A 407 11.90 -23.91 -37.93
C GLN A 407 10.96 -25.14 -38.06
N ASN A 408 10.05 -25.08 -39.03
CA ASN A 408 9.03 -26.09 -39.33
C ASN A 408 7.92 -26.25 -38.28
N GLU A 409 7.81 -25.33 -37.33
CA GLU A 409 6.65 -25.24 -36.44
C GLU A 409 5.56 -24.38 -37.09
N ILE A 410 4.29 -24.73 -36.90
CA ILE A 410 3.15 -23.90 -37.32
C ILE A 410 2.85 -22.98 -36.13
N PRO A 411 3.20 -21.69 -36.20
CA PRO A 411 2.99 -20.78 -35.08
C PRO A 411 1.52 -20.43 -34.96
N THR A 412 1.02 -20.40 -33.73
CA THR A 412 -0.31 -19.89 -33.41
C THR A 412 -0.34 -18.36 -33.34
N ASP A 413 0.82 -17.76 -33.07
CA ASP A 413 0.97 -16.37 -32.69
C ASP A 413 2.10 -15.69 -33.45
N PHE A 414 1.96 -14.39 -33.70
CA PHE A 414 3.02 -13.55 -34.26
C PHE A 414 3.50 -12.55 -33.22
N TYR A 415 4.70 -12.02 -33.46
CA TYR A 415 5.55 -11.51 -32.42
C TYR A 415 6.05 -10.10 -32.82
N ILE A 416 5.52 -9.02 -32.19
CA ILE A 416 5.98 -7.63 -32.45
C ILE A 416 7.10 -7.26 -31.48
N ILE A 417 8.26 -6.83 -32.00
CA ILE A 417 9.42 -6.51 -31.17
C ILE A 417 9.28 -5.09 -30.59
N VAL A 418 9.07 -5.00 -29.27
CA VAL A 418 9.07 -3.73 -28.52
C VAL A 418 10.50 -3.33 -28.12
N SER A 419 11.35 -4.24 -27.70
CA SER A 419 12.74 -3.89 -27.37
C SER A 419 13.66 -5.10 -27.41
N GLY A 420 14.89 -4.90 -27.87
CA GLY A 420 15.90 -5.92 -28.02
C GLY A 420 16.20 -6.24 -29.49
N ALA A 421 17.02 -7.26 -29.70
CA ALA A 421 17.37 -7.75 -31.02
C ALA A 421 17.11 -9.25 -31.12
N VAL A 422 16.56 -9.67 -32.26
CA VAL A 422 16.39 -11.08 -32.60
C VAL A 422 17.34 -11.39 -33.74
N GLN A 423 18.16 -12.42 -33.56
CA GLN A 423 19.03 -12.94 -34.58
C GLN A 423 18.28 -14.04 -35.34
N LEU A 424 18.14 -13.84 -36.64
CA LEU A 424 17.70 -14.89 -37.54
C LEU A 424 18.90 -15.72 -38.00
N THR A 425 18.70 -17.02 -38.15
CA THR A 425 19.71 -17.91 -38.73
C THR A 425 19.92 -17.64 -40.24
N LYS A 426 18.98 -16.94 -40.92
CA LYS A 426 19.10 -16.37 -42.30
C LYS A 426 18.26 -15.09 -42.48
N LEU A 427 18.73 -14.21 -43.37
CA LEU A 427 18.33 -12.80 -43.60
C LEU A 427 16.80 -12.52 -43.57
N GLY A 428 16.35 -11.67 -42.65
CA GLY A 428 14.96 -11.23 -42.49
C GLY A 428 14.85 -9.93 -41.67
N SER A 429 13.70 -9.25 -41.73
CA SER A 429 13.47 -7.95 -41.09
C SER A 429 13.53 -8.02 -39.56
N SER A 430 13.88 -6.90 -38.90
CA SER A 430 14.19 -6.85 -37.46
C SER A 430 13.01 -6.42 -36.56
N GLU A 431 11.81 -6.16 -37.11
CA GLU A 431 10.72 -5.50 -36.38
C GLU A 431 9.58 -6.44 -35.94
N MET A 432 9.28 -7.49 -36.72
CA MET A 432 8.28 -8.51 -36.40
C MET A 432 8.78 -9.91 -36.78
N VAL A 433 8.21 -10.91 -36.12
CA VAL A 433 8.58 -12.33 -36.23
C VAL A 433 7.31 -13.19 -36.21
N GLY A 434 7.30 -14.34 -36.89
CA GLY A 434 6.21 -15.32 -36.79
C GLY A 434 5.02 -15.09 -37.73
N GLU A 435 4.94 -13.94 -38.39
CA GLU A 435 3.77 -13.50 -39.16
C GLU A 435 3.48 -14.35 -40.40
N ILE A 436 4.52 -14.84 -41.09
CA ILE A 436 4.37 -15.67 -42.30
C ILE A 436 3.64 -16.98 -41.98
N GLY A 437 4.01 -17.62 -40.88
CA GLY A 437 3.40 -18.89 -40.48
C GLY A 437 1.96 -18.72 -40.03
N VAL A 438 1.63 -17.59 -39.39
CA VAL A 438 0.25 -17.31 -38.94
C VAL A 438 -0.65 -16.92 -40.11
N ILE A 439 -0.23 -15.97 -40.96
CA ILE A 439 -1.04 -15.45 -42.07
C ILE A 439 -1.32 -16.52 -43.12
N PHE A 440 -0.30 -17.33 -43.46
CA PHE A 440 -0.41 -18.33 -44.53
C PHE A 440 -0.70 -19.74 -44.00
N ASN A 441 -0.78 -19.93 -42.68
CA ASN A 441 -0.92 -21.23 -42.02
C ASN A 441 0.09 -22.26 -42.55
N ILE A 442 1.36 -21.84 -42.64
CA ILE A 442 2.47 -22.67 -43.13
C ILE A 442 3.55 -22.84 -42.05
N PRO A 443 4.35 -23.92 -42.10
CA PRO A 443 5.48 -24.09 -41.21
C PRO A 443 6.50 -22.95 -41.35
N GLN A 444 7.05 -22.49 -40.22
CA GLN A 444 7.99 -21.38 -40.20
C GLN A 444 9.29 -21.72 -40.92
N PRO A 445 9.74 -20.88 -41.87
CA PRO A 445 10.94 -21.16 -42.64
C PRO A 445 12.24 -20.98 -41.84
N PHE A 446 12.20 -20.30 -40.69
CA PHE A 446 13.39 -19.89 -39.93
C PHE A 446 13.25 -20.11 -38.42
N THR A 447 14.37 -20.39 -37.76
CA THR A 447 14.49 -20.34 -36.29
C THR A 447 14.89 -18.93 -35.86
N TYR A 448 14.27 -18.42 -34.79
CA TYR A 448 14.52 -17.09 -34.25
C TYR A 448 15.18 -17.18 -32.88
N LEU A 449 16.34 -16.55 -32.72
CA LEU A 449 17.14 -16.55 -31.48
C LEU A 449 17.23 -15.14 -30.89
N LYS A 450 17.03 -14.96 -29.59
CA LYS A 450 17.24 -13.63 -28.98
C LYS A 450 18.74 -13.27 -28.92
N GLY A 451 19.13 -12.18 -29.57
CA GLY A 451 20.51 -11.67 -29.67
C GLY A 451 20.96 -10.85 -28.45
N LEU A 452 22.28 -10.80 -28.21
CA LEU A 452 22.89 -9.94 -27.18
C LEU A 452 23.10 -8.52 -27.72
N LYS A 453 22.29 -7.55 -27.28
CA LYS A 453 22.73 -6.16 -27.15
C LYS A 453 22.51 -5.70 -25.71
N GLN A 454 23.59 -5.18 -25.13
CA GLN A 454 23.70 -4.81 -23.71
C GLN A 454 22.98 -3.51 -23.34
N GLU A 455 22.24 -2.92 -24.29
CA GLU A 455 21.56 -1.62 -24.16
C GLU A 455 20.04 -1.70 -24.15
N VAL A 456 19.44 -2.90 -24.16
CA VAL A 456 17.98 -3.02 -24.22
C VAL A 456 17.47 -4.11 -23.28
N VAL A 457 17.18 -3.69 -22.04
CA VAL A 457 16.54 -4.50 -21.00
C VAL A 457 15.00 -4.42 -21.10
N GLU A 458 14.46 -3.73 -22.10
CA GLU A 458 13.01 -3.53 -22.18
C GLU A 458 12.28 -4.64 -22.96
N GLU A 459 11.06 -4.85 -22.48
CA GLU A 459 9.87 -5.55 -22.97
C GLU A 459 9.88 -6.04 -24.42
N ILE A 460 9.38 -7.26 -24.64
CA ILE A 460 8.68 -7.55 -25.88
C ILE A 460 7.28 -8.05 -25.57
N ALA A 461 6.32 -7.14 -25.60
CA ALA A 461 4.95 -7.57 -25.60
C ALA A 461 4.63 -8.34 -26.88
N PHE A 462 4.25 -9.61 -26.74
CA PHE A 462 3.75 -10.39 -27.86
C PHE A 462 2.23 -10.33 -27.94
N LEU A 463 1.79 -9.61 -28.95
CA LEU A 463 0.41 -9.57 -29.42
C LEU A 463 -0.01 -10.96 -29.88
N THR A 464 -0.67 -11.71 -29.01
CA THR A 464 -1.39 -12.91 -29.40
C THR A 464 -2.81 -12.49 -29.75
N GLU A 465 -3.19 -12.57 -31.03
CA GLU A 465 -4.59 -12.60 -31.42
C GLU A 465 -4.78 -13.78 -32.37
N THR A 466 -5.76 -14.62 -32.04
CA THR A 466 -6.35 -15.56 -32.99
C THR A 466 -6.94 -14.75 -34.14
N LEU A 467 -6.23 -14.74 -35.27
CA LEU A 467 -6.55 -14.05 -36.53
C LEU A 467 -7.79 -14.64 -37.25
N GLY A 468 -8.87 -14.91 -36.52
CA GLY A 468 -10.12 -15.42 -37.07
C GLY A 468 -10.96 -14.36 -37.80
N ASP A 469 -10.78 -13.08 -37.48
CA ASP A 469 -11.71 -12.00 -37.91
C ASP A 469 -11.04 -10.78 -38.58
N ILE A 470 -9.72 -10.78 -38.83
CA ILE A 470 -9.11 -9.71 -39.63
C ILE A 470 -9.26 -10.08 -41.10
N ASP A 471 -10.25 -9.48 -41.77
CA ASP A 471 -10.46 -9.58 -43.22
C ASP A 471 -9.18 -9.26 -43.99
N ILE A 472 -8.49 -10.32 -44.43
CA ILE A 472 -7.29 -10.27 -45.28
C ILE A 472 -7.57 -9.49 -46.58
N GLU A 473 -8.82 -9.43 -47.03
CA GLU A 473 -9.25 -8.64 -48.21
C GLU A 473 -8.94 -7.15 -48.08
N ARG A 474 -9.00 -6.58 -46.86
CA ARG A 474 -8.79 -5.13 -46.67
C ARG A 474 -7.31 -4.74 -46.74
N MET A 475 -6.40 -5.65 -46.39
CA MET A 475 -4.95 -5.41 -46.48
C MET A 475 -4.43 -5.55 -47.92
N LEU A 476 -4.94 -6.53 -48.68
CA LEU A 476 -4.56 -6.72 -50.09
C LEU A 476 -5.06 -5.59 -51.01
N SER A 477 -6.19 -4.95 -50.67
CA SER A 477 -6.74 -3.84 -51.46
C SER A 477 -5.88 -2.56 -51.45
N ASN A 478 -4.99 -2.39 -50.47
CA ASN A 478 -4.10 -1.22 -50.39
C ASN A 478 -2.77 -1.40 -51.15
N GLU A 479 -2.34 -2.64 -51.43
CA GLU A 479 -1.17 -2.89 -52.28
C GLU A 479 -1.49 -2.69 -53.78
N GLU A 480 -2.71 -3.03 -54.23
CA GLU A 480 -3.12 -2.79 -55.63
C GLU A 480 -3.21 -1.29 -55.97
N GLN A 481 -3.60 -0.43 -55.03
CA GLN A 481 -3.65 1.02 -55.27
C GLN A 481 -2.26 1.69 -55.33
N GLN A 482 -1.22 1.04 -54.83
CA GLN A 482 0.14 1.59 -54.86
C GLN A 482 0.92 1.15 -56.12
N HIS A 483 0.47 0.09 -56.81
CA HIS A 483 1.09 -0.39 -58.04
C HIS A 483 0.53 0.24 -59.33
N ASP A 484 -0.68 0.82 -59.31
CA ASP A 484 -1.30 1.47 -60.49
C ASP A 484 -0.90 2.94 -60.68
N GLY A 485 -0.07 3.51 -59.79
CA GLY A 485 0.33 4.92 -59.83
C GLY A 485 1.55 5.27 -60.70
N ASN A 486 2.23 4.30 -61.33
CA ASN A 486 3.51 4.59 -61.98
C ASN A 486 3.86 3.62 -63.14
N ILE A 487 3.12 3.67 -64.24
CA ILE A 487 3.61 3.12 -65.52
C ILE A 487 3.22 4.04 -66.68
N SER A 488 4.17 4.84 -67.16
CA SER A 488 4.17 5.39 -68.52
C SER A 488 5.50 5.06 -69.22
N GLY A 489 5.44 4.12 -70.17
CA GLY A 489 6.41 3.92 -71.26
C GLY A 489 7.68 3.12 -70.93
N ASN A 490 7.81 1.88 -71.39
CA ASN A 490 8.33 1.54 -72.73
C ASN A 490 8.35 0.00 -72.88
N GLU A 491 8.04 -0.51 -74.07
CA GLU A 491 8.08 -1.93 -74.42
C GLU A 491 9.53 -2.46 -74.47
N ASP A 492 9.75 -3.67 -73.93
CA ASP A 492 10.44 -4.78 -74.62
C ASP A 492 10.38 -6.07 -73.79
N GLY A 493 10.21 -7.20 -74.49
CA GLY A 493 9.66 -8.45 -73.96
C GLY A 493 10.53 -9.28 -73.03
N ASN A 494 9.89 -9.99 -72.09
CA ASN A 494 9.84 -11.45 -72.04
C ASN A 494 8.87 -11.91 -70.93
N GLY A 495 8.25 -13.07 -71.11
CA GLY A 495 7.01 -13.49 -70.46
C GLY A 495 6.97 -13.46 -68.92
N LYS A 496 5.82 -13.02 -68.39
CA LYS A 496 5.38 -13.31 -67.02
C LYS A 496 4.06 -14.08 -67.09
N SER A 497 4.13 -15.35 -66.73
CA SER A 497 2.99 -16.22 -66.49
C SER A 497 2.20 -15.72 -65.29
N CYS A 498 0.94 -15.40 -65.54
CA CYS A 498 -0.05 -15.05 -64.54
C CYS A 498 -0.47 -16.31 -63.76
N PHE A 499 -0.18 -16.38 -62.45
CA PHE A 499 -0.74 -17.41 -61.58
C PHE A 499 -2.09 -16.95 -61.04
N ARG A 500 -3.15 -17.44 -61.68
CA ARG A 500 -4.53 -17.32 -61.21
C ARG A 500 -4.75 -18.35 -60.10
N LEU A 501 -4.82 -17.92 -58.85
CA LEU A 501 -5.20 -18.78 -57.73
C LEU A 501 -6.73 -18.87 -57.67
N ASN A 502 -7.26 -19.99 -58.15
CA ASN A 502 -8.67 -20.36 -58.01
C ASN A 502 -8.96 -20.65 -56.52
N TYR A 503 -9.91 -19.90 -55.97
CA TYR A 503 -10.46 -20.10 -54.66
C TYR A 503 -11.48 -21.26 -54.71
N THR A 504 -11.19 -22.39 -54.09
CA THR A 504 -12.18 -23.44 -53.81
C THR A 504 -12.32 -23.61 -52.31
N LYS A 505 -13.42 -23.10 -51.76
CA LYS A 505 -13.92 -23.44 -50.42
C LYS A 505 -14.14 -24.96 -50.33
N PRO A 506 -13.80 -25.64 -49.23
CA PRO A 506 -14.54 -26.82 -48.84
C PRO A 506 -15.75 -26.43 -47.99
N LEU A 507 -16.88 -27.04 -48.34
CA LEU A 507 -18.16 -26.96 -47.65
C LEU A 507 -18.08 -27.52 -46.22
N ASN A 508 -18.94 -26.96 -45.37
CA ASN A 508 -19.43 -27.59 -44.13
C ASN A 508 -19.91 -29.03 -44.38
N ALA A 509 -19.54 -29.96 -43.49
CA ALA A 509 -20.29 -31.20 -43.29
C ALA A 509 -20.21 -31.61 -41.82
N TRP A 510 -21.33 -31.41 -41.11
CA TRP A 510 -21.68 -32.14 -39.90
C TRP A 510 -22.05 -33.57 -40.28
N HIS A 511 -21.50 -34.59 -39.62
CA HIS A 511 -22.20 -35.85 -39.33
C HIS A 511 -21.49 -36.67 -38.23
N LEU A 512 -22.27 -37.03 -37.21
CA LEU A 512 -21.96 -38.09 -36.23
C LEU A 512 -21.77 -39.46 -36.92
N GLN A 513 -20.97 -40.36 -36.35
CA GLN A 513 -21.45 -41.51 -35.51
C GLN A 513 -20.46 -42.72 -35.48
N ALA A 514 -20.19 -43.17 -34.24
CA ALA A 514 -19.83 -44.53 -33.76
C ALA A 514 -18.59 -45.28 -34.32
N CYS A 515 -17.57 -45.45 -33.46
CA CYS A 515 -17.45 -46.60 -32.55
C CYS A 515 -16.63 -46.18 -31.32
#